data_AF-A0A923YRP5-F1
#
_entry.id   AF-A0A923YRP5-F1
#
_cell.length_a   1.000
_cell.length_b   1.000
_cell.length_c   1.000
_cell.angle_alpha   90.00
_cell.angle_beta   90.00
_cell.angle_gamma   90.00
#
_symmetry.space_group_name_H-M   'P 1'
#
loop_
_entity.id
_entity.type
_entity.pdbx_description
1 polymer ?
#
loop_
_entity_poly.entity_id
_entity_poly.type
_entity_poly.pdbx_seq_one_letter_code
_entity_poly.pdbx_strand_id
1 'polypeptide(L)'
;MMYGLLKTKYKKMKQLKTLEEHNKHNSPLYSFDLSKPVKNGIACPKCGEELIDSNPMSVLCSNPPKKDIKCESCDYSGYRIA
;
A
#
# COMPACT_ATOMS: atom_id res chain seq x y z
N MET A 1 10.45 -24.56 -12.38
CA MET A 1 10.90 -23.31 -11.72
C MET A 1 9.76 -22.42 -11.16
N MET A 2 8.47 -22.70 -11.44
CA MET A 2 7.35 -21.88 -10.92
C MET A 2 7.08 -21.99 -9.41
N TYR A 3 7.37 -23.13 -8.77
CA TYR A 3 7.06 -23.35 -7.35
C TYR A 3 7.87 -22.48 -6.37
N GLY A 4 9.09 -22.07 -6.75
CA GLY A 4 9.93 -21.20 -5.91
C GLY A 4 9.41 -19.76 -5.85
N LEU A 5 8.94 -19.24 -6.98
CA LEU A 5 8.39 -17.88 -7.11
C LEU A 5 7.08 -17.71 -6.34
N LEU A 6 6.23 -18.75 -6.31
CA LEU A 6 4.97 -18.72 -5.56
C LEU A 6 5.20 -18.68 -4.03
N LYS A 7 6.20 -19.42 -3.52
CA LYS A 7 6.53 -19.41 -2.08
C LYS A 7 7.05 -18.07 -1.60
N THR A 8 7.90 -17.40 -2.39
CA THR A 8 8.43 -16.08 -2.03
C THR A 8 7.34 -15.01 -2.10
N LYS A 9 6.49 -15.06 -3.12
CA LYS A 9 5.33 -14.17 -3.26
C LYS A 9 4.37 -14.30 -2.07
N TYR A 10 4.04 -15.53 -1.68
CA TYR A 10 3.21 -15.81 -0.51
C TYR A 10 3.82 -15.33 0.81
N LYS A 11 5.14 -15.53 1.01
CA LYS A 11 5.86 -15.03 2.19
C LYS A 11 5.89 -13.50 2.26
N LYS A 12 5.98 -12.82 1.10
CA LYS A 12 5.91 -11.34 1.04
C LYS A 12 4.50 -10.84 1.38
N MET A 13 3.46 -11.44 0.80
CA MET A 13 2.06 -11.13 1.13
C MET A 13 1.76 -11.27 2.63
N LYS A 14 2.27 -12.34 3.27
CA LYS A 14 2.09 -12.57 4.71
C LYS A 14 2.70 -11.47 5.61
N GLN A 15 3.65 -10.68 5.09
CA GLN A 15 4.27 -9.57 5.83
C GLN A 15 3.59 -8.22 5.57
N LEU A 16 2.81 -8.10 4.48
CA LEU A 16 2.09 -6.88 4.15
C LEU A 16 0.80 -6.80 4.97
N LYS A 17 0.45 -5.60 5.42
CA LYS A 17 -0.85 -5.35 6.08
C LYS A 17 -1.95 -5.32 5.02
N THR A 18 -3.15 -5.75 5.35
CA THR A 18 -4.32 -5.40 4.55
C THR A 18 -4.63 -3.90 4.65
N LEU A 19 -5.35 -3.36 3.66
CA LEU A 19 -5.81 -1.97 3.72
C LEU A 19 -6.69 -1.69 4.95
N GLU A 20 -7.49 -2.67 5.35
CA GLU A 20 -8.35 -2.56 6.53
C GLU A 20 -7.52 -2.52 7.82
N GLU A 21 -6.52 -3.40 7.98
CA GLU A 21 -5.62 -3.40 9.15
C GLU A 21 -4.79 -2.11 9.24
N HIS A 22 -4.35 -1.57 8.10
CA HIS A 22 -3.70 -0.26 8.04
C HIS A 22 -4.63 0.84 8.50
N ASN A 23 -5.86 0.88 8.00
CA ASN A 23 -6.82 1.92 8.38
C ASN A 23 -7.32 1.81 9.83
N LYS A 24 -7.31 0.61 10.44
CA LYS A 24 -7.64 0.41 11.86
C LYS A 24 -6.53 0.86 12.80
N HIS A 25 -5.28 0.67 12.43
CA HIS A 25 -4.13 1.07 13.22
C HIS A 25 -3.50 2.31 12.59
N ASN A 26 -3.90 3.49 13.07
CA ASN A 26 -3.37 4.79 12.65
C ASN A 26 -1.86 4.83 12.96
N SER A 27 -1.05 4.29 12.05
CA SER A 27 0.39 4.20 12.21
C SER A 27 0.96 5.44 11.55
N PRO A 28 1.52 6.39 12.32
CA PRO A 28 2.16 7.56 11.76
C PRO A 28 3.52 7.14 11.18
N LEU A 29 3.51 6.29 10.15
CA LEU A 29 4.72 6.03 9.38
C LEU A 29 4.89 7.20 8.41
N TYR A 30 5.28 8.31 9.03
CA TYR A 30 5.74 9.53 8.40
C TYR A 30 7.22 9.34 8.11
N SER A 31 7.55 9.08 6.85
CA SER A 31 8.76 9.51 6.15
C SER A 31 9.14 8.48 5.10
N PHE A 32 8.95 8.81 3.84
CA PHE A 32 9.89 8.47 2.78
C PHE A 32 9.74 9.50 1.66
N ASP A 33 10.85 9.77 1.00
CA ASP A 33 11.03 10.66 -0.15
C ASP A 33 9.74 10.95 -0.93
N LEU A 34 9.16 12.11 -0.67
CA LEU A 34 7.86 12.49 -1.20
C LEU A 34 7.91 12.83 -2.70
N SER A 35 9.10 12.84 -3.32
CA SER A 35 9.28 13.20 -4.72
C SER A 35 8.83 12.14 -5.72
N LYS A 36 8.57 10.90 -5.27
CA LYS A 36 8.22 9.76 -6.15
C LYS A 36 7.25 8.79 -5.47
N PRO A 37 6.46 8.01 -6.22
CA PRO A 37 5.63 6.97 -5.63
C PRO A 37 6.44 5.96 -4.82
N VAL A 38 6.00 5.68 -3.59
CA VAL A 38 6.70 4.78 -2.66
C VAL A 38 5.80 3.63 -2.25
N LYS A 39 6.39 2.42 -2.17
CA LYS A 39 5.73 1.23 -1.61
C LYS A 39 5.36 1.48 -0.14
N ASN A 40 4.12 1.20 0.22
CA ASN A 40 3.57 1.59 1.52
C ASN A 40 3.33 0.42 2.49
N GLY A 41 3.80 -0.80 2.16
CA GLY A 41 3.64 -1.97 3.03
C GLY A 41 2.21 -2.52 3.10
N ILE A 42 1.30 -2.05 2.24
CA ILE A 42 -0.10 -2.49 2.18
C ILE A 42 -0.30 -3.43 0.99
N ALA A 43 -0.96 -4.56 1.22
CA ALA A 43 -1.36 -5.49 0.18
C ALA A 43 -2.56 -4.96 -0.61
N CYS A 44 -2.49 -5.09 -1.93
CA CYS A 44 -3.60 -4.82 -2.83
C CYS A 44 -4.74 -5.82 -2.58
N PRO A 45 -5.98 -5.37 -2.36
CA PRO A 45 -7.10 -6.27 -2.10
C PRO A 45 -7.50 -7.11 -3.32
N LYS A 46 -7.08 -6.74 -4.54
CA LYS A 46 -7.38 -7.51 -5.76
C LYS A 46 -6.36 -8.61 -6.04
N CYS A 47 -5.06 -8.30 -5.94
CA CYS A 47 -4.00 -9.19 -6.42
C CYS A 47 -2.93 -9.53 -5.37
N GLY A 48 -3.00 -8.96 -4.18
CA GLY A 48 -2.05 -9.20 -3.09
C GLY A 48 -0.68 -8.51 -3.23
N GLU A 49 -0.40 -7.87 -4.36
CA GLU A 49 0.83 -7.11 -4.55
C GLU A 49 0.87 -5.85 -3.70
N GLU A 50 2.07 -5.35 -3.42
CA GLU A 50 2.26 -4.17 -2.58
C GLU A 50 1.82 -2.87 -3.29
N LEU A 51 0.94 -2.12 -2.63
CA LEU A 51 0.45 -0.82 -3.07
C LEU A 51 1.54 0.25 -2.95
N ILE A 52 1.37 1.31 -3.73
CA ILE A 52 2.20 2.51 -3.69
C ILE A 52 1.35 3.71 -3.28
N ASP A 53 1.96 4.67 -2.58
CA ASP A 53 1.41 6.02 -2.44
C ASP A 53 1.69 6.77 -3.75
N SER A 54 0.67 6.89 -4.60
CA SER A 54 0.81 7.35 -5.99
C SER A 54 1.05 8.86 -6.11
N ASN A 55 0.62 9.63 -5.12
CA ASN A 55 0.86 11.06 -5.02
C ASN A 55 1.36 11.40 -3.60
N PRO A 56 2.63 11.11 -3.29
CA PRO A 56 3.12 11.19 -1.92
C PRO A 56 3.19 12.63 -1.39
N MET A 57 3.36 13.63 -2.25
CA MET A 57 3.30 15.05 -1.86
C MET A 57 1.89 15.52 -1.48
N SER A 58 0.84 14.84 -1.92
CA SER A 58 -0.54 15.28 -1.69
C SER A 58 -1.19 14.48 -0.57
N VAL A 59 -2.03 15.12 0.22
CA VAL A 59 -2.90 14.48 1.22
C VAL A 59 -4.26 15.14 1.13
N LEU A 60 -5.33 14.34 1.14
CA LEU A 60 -6.67 14.87 1.25
C LEU A 60 -6.89 15.38 2.67
N CYS A 61 -7.27 16.65 2.78
CA CYS A 61 -7.63 17.32 4.03
C CYS A 61 -9.02 16.89 4.56
N SER A 62 -9.30 15.58 4.53
CA SER A 62 -10.48 14.99 5.18
C SER A 62 -10.23 14.71 6.66
N ASN A 63 -11.27 14.32 7.40
CA ASN A 63 -11.15 13.82 8.76
C ASN A 63 -11.63 12.35 8.83
N PRO A 64 -10.73 11.35 8.91
CA PRO A 64 -9.27 11.45 9.00
C PRO A 64 -8.60 11.80 7.65
N PRO A 65 -7.34 12.29 7.65
CA PRO A 65 -6.61 12.59 6.40
C PRO A 65 -6.34 11.33 5.58
N LYS A 66 -6.26 11.47 4.24
CA LYS A 66 -6.11 10.32 3.32
C LYS A 66 -5.02 10.53 2.29
N LYS A 67 -4.38 9.43 1.85
CA LYS A 67 -3.38 9.39 0.78
C LYS A 67 -3.87 8.55 -0.41
N ASP A 68 -3.61 9.01 -1.64
CA ASP A 68 -3.91 8.26 -2.87
C ASP A 68 -3.00 7.04 -2.98
N ILE A 69 -3.60 5.85 -3.08
CA ILE A 69 -2.88 4.60 -3.27
C ILE A 69 -3.25 3.94 -4.61
N LYS A 70 -2.28 3.28 -5.23
CA LYS A 70 -2.45 2.54 -6.49
C LYS A 70 -1.73 1.20 -6.44
N CYS A 71 -2.24 0.21 -7.16
CA CYS A 71 -1.50 -1.00 -7.50
C CYS A 71 -0.82 -0.83 -8.87
N GLU A 72 0.45 -1.19 -8.98
CA GLU A 72 1.16 -1.17 -10.26
C GLU A 72 0.90 -2.44 -11.09
N SER A 73 0.41 -3.51 -10.45
CA SER A 73 0.19 -4.82 -11.07
C SER A 73 -1.25 -5.06 -11.51
N CYS A 74 -2.19 -4.21 -11.12
CA CYS A 74 -3.60 -4.27 -11.55
C CYS A 74 -4.24 -2.88 -11.55
N ASP A 75 -5.53 -2.81 -11.90
CA ASP A 75 -6.32 -1.58 -12.02
C ASP A 75 -6.81 -1.00 -10.68
N TYR A 76 -6.35 -1.52 -9.54
CA TYR A 76 -6.79 -1.04 -8.24
C TYR A 76 -6.21 0.35 -7.92
N SER A 77 -7.09 1.28 -7.56
CA SER A 77 -6.78 2.59 -6.99
C SER A 77 -7.74 2.91 -5.84
N GLY A 78 -7.28 3.68 -4.85
CA GLY A 78 -8.12 4.06 -3.72
C GLY A 78 -7.41 4.98 -2.74
N TYR A 79 -7.82 4.92 -1.47
CA TYR A 79 -7.28 5.74 -0.40
C TYR A 79 -6.92 4.89 0.82
N ARG A 80 -5.78 5.22 1.45
CA ARG A 80 -5.49 4.82 2.83
C ARG A 80 -5.61 6.02 3.75
N ILE A 81 -5.88 5.76 5.02
CA ILE A 81 -5.71 6.77 6.07
C ILE A 81 -4.21 7.11 6.16
N ALA A 82 -3.91 8.41 6.26
CA ALA A 82 -2.55 8.94 6.28
C ALA A 82 -1.76 8.43 7.48
#